data_AF-A0A0W4ZN46-F1
#
_entry.id   AF-A0A0W4ZN46-F1
#
_cell.length_a   1.000
_cell.length_b   1.000
_cell.length_c   1.000
_cell.angle_alpha   90.00
_cell.angle_beta   90.00
_cell.angle_gamma   90.00
#
_symmetry.space_group_name_H-M   'P 1'
#
loop_
_entity.id
_entity.type
_entity.pdbx_description
1 polymer ?
#
loop_
_entity_poly.entity_id
_entity_poly.type
_entity_poly.pdbx_seq_one_letter_code
_entity_poly.pdbx_strand_id
1 'polypeptide(L)'
;MSERKVLNKYYPPDFDPSKIVRLQKGSDRKGPRQQTVRLMTPYSMKCNTCGEYIYKGRKFNARKENSGESYYSIPIFRFYIRCTRCSSEITFKTDPKNADYAAEYGASRNFEPWKEKKEEKNEEDRLDELEEEENAMTALEHKTIDSKIEMEISDALDEIRTRNAQRERLGPDQALEKIENAKKQPSEEAIQEELERKKDLEIARSIFNSEDSIVRRITDEQTPTPQMLLSQSSKNFQIPDFKTPCKRKLSTSLGIKKKKLGII
;
A
#
# COMPACT_ATOMS: atom_id res chain seq x y z
N MET A 1 48.28 50.55 7.99
CA MET A 1 47.60 49.80 6.91
C MET A 1 46.75 50.78 6.14
N SER A 2 46.83 50.79 4.81
CA SER A 2 45.89 51.55 3.99
C SER A 2 44.45 51.06 4.23
N GLU A 3 43.47 51.95 4.07
CA GLU A 3 42.06 51.63 4.25
C GLU A 3 41.54 50.62 3.19
N ARG A 4 40.52 49.82 3.53
CA ARG A 4 39.88 48.91 2.55
C ARG A 4 39.21 49.68 1.40
N LYS A 5 38.65 50.85 1.69
CA LYS A 5 37.98 51.73 0.73
C LYS A 5 38.74 53.05 0.61
N VAL A 6 39.86 53.00 -0.10
CA VAL A 6 40.66 54.20 -0.35
C VAL A 6 39.92 55.13 -1.30
N LEU A 7 39.63 56.37 -0.85
CA LEU A 7 38.99 57.40 -1.68
C LEU A 7 39.90 57.85 -2.82
N ASN A 8 41.15 58.19 -2.51
CA ASN A 8 42.12 58.71 -3.47
C ASN A 8 43.38 57.86 -3.48
N LYS A 9 43.79 57.43 -4.68
CA LYS A 9 45.11 56.81 -4.90
C LYS A 9 46.01 57.86 -5.54
N TYR A 10 47.24 57.95 -5.06
CA TYR A 10 48.23 58.84 -5.69
C TYR A 10 48.55 58.31 -7.10
N TYR A 11 48.34 59.16 -8.10
CA TYR A 11 48.80 58.95 -9.46
C TYR A 11 50.02 59.84 -9.69
N PRO A 12 51.13 59.33 -10.25
CA PRO A 12 52.29 60.16 -10.55
C PRO A 12 51.93 61.22 -11.61
N PRO A 13 52.59 62.39 -11.61
CA PRO A 13 52.25 63.51 -12.50
C PRO A 13 52.39 63.17 -14.00
N ASP A 14 53.24 62.20 -14.34
CA ASP A 14 53.48 61.75 -15.72
C ASP A 14 52.51 60.64 -16.18
N PHE A 15 51.49 60.30 -15.39
CA PHE A 15 50.58 59.19 -15.67
C PHE A 15 49.54 59.53 -16.75
N ASP A 16 49.71 58.96 -17.94
CA ASP A 16 48.74 59.06 -19.03
C ASP A 16 47.87 57.79 -19.14
N PRO A 17 46.53 57.88 -18.98
CA PRO A 17 45.66 56.71 -19.05
C PRO A 17 45.60 56.08 -20.45
N SER A 18 45.89 56.86 -21.50
CA SER A 18 45.85 56.39 -22.90
C SER A 18 47.04 55.51 -23.29
N LYS A 19 48.17 55.62 -22.57
CA LYS A 19 49.39 54.83 -22.85
C LYS A 19 49.30 53.40 -22.31
N ILE A 20 48.30 53.10 -21.47
CA ILE A 20 48.15 51.79 -20.84
C ILE A 20 47.31 50.88 -21.72
N VAL A 21 47.95 49.87 -22.29
CA VAL A 21 47.23 48.76 -22.91
C VAL A 21 46.57 47.96 -21.80
N ARG A 22 45.24 47.80 -21.88
CA ARG A 22 44.54 46.86 -21.02
C ARG A 22 45.02 45.46 -21.37
N LEU A 23 45.88 44.90 -20.53
CA LEU A 23 46.24 43.50 -20.63
C LEU A 23 44.93 42.72 -20.45
N GLN A 24 44.40 42.20 -21.55
CA GLN A 24 43.31 41.22 -21.50
C GLN A 24 43.91 40.01 -20.80
N LYS A 25 43.75 39.95 -19.47
CA LYS A 25 44.13 38.78 -18.65
C LYS A 25 43.43 37.57 -19.27
N GLY A 26 44.14 36.87 -20.16
CA GLY A 26 43.57 35.79 -20.98
C GLY A 26 44.02 35.68 -22.44
N SER A 27 44.85 36.56 -23.02
CA SER A 27 45.37 36.32 -24.40
C SER A 27 46.57 35.36 -24.45
N ASP A 28 47.42 35.34 -23.42
CA ASP A 28 48.68 34.58 -23.44
C ASP A 28 48.55 33.09 -23.05
N ARG A 29 47.36 32.64 -22.64
CA ARG A 29 47.09 31.22 -22.42
C ARG A 29 46.29 30.69 -23.60
N LYS A 30 46.92 29.87 -24.44
CA LYS A 30 46.35 29.19 -25.63
C LYS A 30 45.18 28.20 -25.30
N GLY A 31 44.48 28.36 -24.19
CA GLY A 31 43.47 27.42 -23.70
C GLY A 31 42.20 28.10 -23.19
N PRO A 32 41.15 27.30 -22.92
CA PRO A 32 39.89 27.81 -22.38
C PRO A 32 40.13 28.54 -21.05
N ARG A 33 39.43 29.67 -20.86
CA ARG A 33 39.62 30.56 -19.70
C ARG A 33 39.13 29.87 -18.43
N GLN A 34 40.07 29.34 -17.64
CA GLN A 34 39.78 28.77 -16.33
C GLN A 34 39.91 29.83 -15.22
N GLN A 35 38.80 30.19 -14.60
CA GLN A 35 38.73 31.10 -13.46
C GLN A 35 38.61 30.30 -12.16
N THR A 36 39.44 30.59 -11.15
CA THR A 36 39.28 29.98 -9.82
C THR A 36 38.15 30.66 -9.05
N VAL A 37 37.15 29.89 -8.63
CA VAL A 37 35.97 30.35 -7.88
C VAL A 37 35.78 29.48 -6.64
N ARG A 38 35.44 30.08 -5.51
CA ARG A 38 35.06 29.34 -4.31
C ARG A 38 33.56 29.12 -4.30
N LEU A 39 33.12 27.87 -4.40
CA LEU A 39 31.71 27.50 -4.51
C LEU A 39 31.35 26.34 -3.60
N MET A 40 30.05 26.10 -3.42
CA MET A 40 29.51 24.95 -2.71
C MET A 40 29.02 23.91 -3.71
N THR A 41 29.08 22.62 -3.34
CA THR A 41 28.47 21.55 -4.15
C THR A 41 26.94 21.68 -4.20
N PRO A 42 26.33 21.66 -5.40
CA PRO A 42 24.90 21.90 -5.56
C PRO A 42 24.02 20.71 -5.13
N TYR A 43 24.54 19.48 -5.25
CA TYR A 43 23.86 18.24 -4.89
C TYR A 43 24.80 17.28 -4.15
N SER A 44 24.24 16.27 -3.50
CA SER A 44 25.00 15.17 -2.94
C SER A 44 25.44 14.19 -4.02
N MET A 45 26.69 13.78 -3.97
CA MET A 45 27.33 12.95 -4.98
C MET A 45 28.35 12.00 -4.34
N LYS A 46 28.58 10.86 -4.99
CA LYS A 46 29.58 9.88 -4.61
C LYS A 46 30.74 9.92 -5.61
N CYS A 47 31.96 10.01 -5.12
CA CYS A 47 33.14 9.94 -5.97
C CYS A 47 33.31 8.51 -6.52
N ASN A 48 33.48 8.38 -7.84
CA ASN A 48 33.60 7.07 -8.49
C ASN A 48 34.94 6.38 -8.18
N THR A 49 35.99 7.15 -7.89
CA THR A 49 37.34 6.60 -7.68
C THR A 49 37.57 6.08 -6.26
N CYS A 50 37.08 6.78 -5.24
CA CYS A 50 37.34 6.43 -3.83
C CYS A 50 36.08 6.10 -3.02
N GLY A 51 34.89 6.26 -3.60
CA GLY A 51 33.62 6.02 -2.92
C GLY A 51 33.26 7.04 -1.84
N GLU A 52 34.04 8.12 -1.69
CA GLU A 52 33.76 9.19 -0.73
C GLU A 52 32.48 9.93 -1.10
N TYR A 53 31.62 10.17 -0.10
CA TYR A 53 30.41 10.95 -0.26
C TYR A 53 30.68 12.44 -0.05
N ILE A 54 30.30 13.24 -1.04
CA ILE A 54 30.34 14.69 -0.99
C ILE A 54 28.90 15.16 -0.83
N TYR A 55 28.56 15.61 0.38
CA TYR A 55 27.25 16.17 0.68
C TYR A 55 27.05 17.54 0.03
N LYS A 56 25.78 17.91 -0.16
CA LYS A 56 25.38 19.24 -0.63
C LYS A 56 25.91 20.33 0.31
N GLY A 57 26.40 21.43 -0.25
CA GLY A 57 26.87 22.57 0.53
C GLY A 57 28.34 22.54 0.94
N ARG A 58 29.10 21.47 0.60
CA ARG A 58 30.53 21.41 0.91
C ARG A 58 31.29 22.43 0.06
N LYS A 59 32.11 23.27 0.71
CA LYS A 59 32.85 24.36 0.07
C LYS A 59 34.13 23.85 -0.60
N PHE A 60 34.36 24.24 -1.85
CA PHE A 60 35.56 23.93 -2.62
C PHE A 60 36.12 25.15 -3.33
N ASN A 61 37.43 25.13 -3.56
CA ASN A 61 38.07 25.99 -4.56
C ASN A 61 37.96 25.25 -5.90
N ALA A 62 37.06 25.70 -6.77
CA ALA A 62 36.80 25.10 -8.05
C ALA A 62 37.43 25.90 -9.19
N ARG A 63 37.72 25.24 -10.31
CA ARG A 63 38.00 25.94 -11.58
C ARG A 63 36.70 26.02 -12.37
N LYS A 64 36.35 27.22 -12.81
CA LYS A 64 35.21 27.52 -13.67
C LYS A 64 35.71 27.70 -15.09
N GLU A 65 35.13 26.96 -16.02
CA GLU A 65 35.38 27.03 -17.45
C GLU A 65 34.06 27.26 -18.19
N ASN A 66 34.10 27.97 -19.32
CA ASN A 66 32.96 28.02 -20.23
C ASN A 66 33.04 26.78 -21.13
N SER A 67 32.01 25.92 -21.11
CA SER A 67 32.04 24.66 -21.88
C SER A 67 31.99 24.88 -23.39
N GLY A 68 31.66 26.10 -23.84
CA GLY A 68 31.42 26.42 -25.25
C GLY A 68 29.99 26.09 -25.71
N GLU A 69 29.23 25.38 -24.88
CA GLU A 69 27.81 25.13 -25.09
C GLU A 69 26.99 26.28 -24.49
N SER A 70 25.92 26.67 -25.17
CA SER A 70 24.98 27.67 -24.67
C SER A 70 23.55 27.15 -24.80
N TYR A 71 22.77 27.33 -23.74
CA TYR A 71 21.33 27.10 -23.78
C TYR A 71 20.64 28.40 -24.18
N TYR A 72 20.12 28.46 -25.41
CA TYR A 72 19.73 29.70 -26.08
C TYR A 72 20.88 30.73 -26.06
N SER A 73 20.81 31.77 -25.22
CA SER A 73 21.83 32.81 -25.05
C SER A 73 22.61 32.70 -23.73
N ILE A 74 22.31 31.70 -22.89
CA ILE A 74 22.91 31.53 -21.58
C ILE A 74 24.10 30.57 -21.68
N PRO A 75 25.33 30.99 -21.34
CA PRO A 75 26.49 30.12 -21.41
C PRO A 75 26.43 29.04 -20.32
N ILE A 76 26.75 27.80 -20.71
CA ILE A 76 26.88 26.69 -19.77
C ILE A 76 28.29 26.70 -19.20
N PHE A 77 28.38 26.66 -17.87
CA PHE A 77 29.66 26.60 -17.18
C PHE A 77 29.96 25.18 -16.72
N ARG A 78 31.19 24.78 -16.91
CA ARG A 78 31.76 23.55 -16.35
C ARG A 78 32.62 23.91 -15.14
N PHE A 79 32.39 23.19 -14.05
CA PHE A 79 33.16 23.35 -12.82
C PHE A 79 34.00 22.11 -12.57
N TYR A 80 35.25 22.33 -12.16
CA TYR A 80 36.19 21.29 -11.75
C TYR A 80 36.42 21.40 -10.24
N ILE A 81 36.06 20.35 -9.51
CA ILE A 81 36.36 20.19 -8.08
C ILE A 81 37.33 19.02 -7.90
N ARG A 82 38.19 19.08 -6.88
CA ARG A 82 39.00 17.94 -6.46
C ARG A 82 38.37 17.23 -5.27
N CYS A 83 38.28 15.91 -5.34
CA CYS A 83 37.85 15.10 -4.19
C CYS A 83 38.82 15.29 -3.01
N THR A 84 38.31 15.34 -1.78
CA THR A 84 39.14 15.53 -0.60
C THR A 84 40.00 14.33 -0.22
N ARG A 85 39.66 13.14 -0.73
CA ARG A 85 40.35 11.88 -0.38
C ARG A 85 41.36 11.46 -1.45
N CYS A 86 40.89 11.24 -2.69
CA CYS A 86 41.75 10.77 -3.79
C CYS A 86 42.30 11.89 -4.69
N SER A 87 41.95 13.16 -4.43
CA SER A 87 42.35 14.32 -5.27
C SER A 87 41.98 14.19 -6.75
N SER A 88 41.09 13.25 -7.10
CA SER A 88 40.55 13.09 -8.45
C SER A 88 39.71 14.30 -8.82
N GLU A 89 39.75 14.66 -10.10
CA GLU A 89 38.94 15.75 -10.63
C GLU A 89 37.52 15.25 -10.89
N ILE A 90 36.56 16.02 -10.44
CA ILE A 90 35.14 15.80 -10.63
C ILE A 90 34.57 17.00 -11.37
N THR A 91 33.81 16.75 -12.43
CA THR A 91 33.23 17.79 -13.27
C THR A 91 31.72 17.76 -13.26
N PHE A 92 31.13 18.95 -13.22
CA PHE A 92 29.70 19.14 -13.37
C PHE A 92 29.41 20.40 -14.18
N LYS A 93 28.31 20.36 -14.92
CA LYS A 93 27.79 21.45 -15.75
C LYS A 93 26.58 22.10 -15.12
N THR A 94 26.34 23.36 -15.46
CA THR A 94 25.08 24.05 -15.18
C THR A 94 24.03 23.67 -16.23
N ASP A 95 22.80 23.34 -15.81
CA ASP A 95 21.68 23.06 -16.71
C ASP A 95 20.58 24.12 -16.55
N PRO A 96 20.56 25.17 -17.41
CA PRO A 96 19.58 26.24 -17.29
C PRO A 96 18.12 25.78 -17.49
N LYS A 97 17.90 24.70 -18.24
CA LYS A 97 16.56 24.14 -18.50
C LYS A 97 15.85 23.68 -17.23
N ASN A 98 16.57 23.03 -16.32
CA ASN A 98 16.02 22.40 -15.11
C ASN A 98 16.39 23.16 -13.83
N ALA A 99 17.08 24.31 -13.95
CA ALA A 99 17.65 25.07 -12.84
C ALA A 99 18.53 24.21 -11.90
N ASP A 100 19.19 23.19 -12.44
CA ASP A 100 20.01 22.23 -11.71
C ASP A 100 21.40 22.11 -12.35
N TYR A 101 22.19 21.16 -11.87
CA TYR A 101 23.50 20.85 -12.40
C TYR A 101 23.57 19.36 -12.79
N ALA A 102 24.25 19.05 -13.88
CA ALA A 102 24.52 17.69 -14.34
C ALA A 102 25.92 17.25 -13.93
N ALA A 103 26.05 16.04 -13.39
CA ALA A 103 27.34 15.40 -13.18
C ALA A 103 27.86 14.87 -14.51
N GLU A 104 29.09 15.22 -14.90
CA GLU A 104 29.71 14.70 -16.13
C GLU A 104 30.70 13.58 -15.82
N TYR A 105 31.79 13.90 -15.11
CA TYR A 105 32.90 12.97 -14.89
C TYR A 105 33.29 12.90 -13.41
N GLY A 106 33.66 11.70 -12.96
CA GLY A 106 34.32 11.49 -11.67
C GLY A 106 33.40 11.35 -10.45
N ALA A 107 32.09 11.53 -10.63
CA ALA A 107 31.10 11.26 -9.59
C ALA A 107 29.74 10.88 -10.15
N SER A 108 29.02 10.06 -9.39
CA SER A 108 27.60 9.80 -9.57
C SER A 108 26.79 10.64 -8.59
N ARG A 109 25.62 11.12 -9.03
CA ARG A 109 24.68 11.79 -8.14
C ARG A 109 24.04 10.74 -7.22
N ASN A 110 23.82 11.08 -5.96
CA ASN A 110 23.04 10.22 -5.09
C ASN A 110 21.59 10.20 -5.58
N PHE A 111 20.98 9.01 -5.55
CA PHE A 111 19.58 8.84 -5.91
C PHE A 111 18.68 9.46 -4.85
N GLU A 112 17.78 10.36 -5.28
CA GLU A 112 16.80 11.04 -4.44
C GLU A 112 15.40 10.50 -4.81
N PRO A 113 14.73 9.72 -3.95
CA PRO A 113 13.45 9.07 -4.29
C PRO A 113 12.34 10.05 -4.73
N TRP A 114 12.36 11.28 -4.22
CA TRP A 114 11.38 12.31 -4.58
C TRP A 114 11.59 12.89 -5.99
N LYS A 115 12.79 12.76 -6.58
CA LYS A 115 13.04 13.21 -7.96
C LYS A 115 12.44 12.25 -8.97
N GLU A 116 12.66 10.95 -8.79
CA GLU A 116 12.09 9.91 -9.67
C GLU A 116 10.56 9.95 -9.58
N LYS A 117 10.01 10.01 -8.35
CA LYS A 117 8.56 10.16 -8.16
C LYS A 117 8.00 11.41 -8.85
N LYS A 118 8.75 12.50 -8.96
CA LYS A 118 8.29 13.70 -9.67
C LYS A 118 8.34 13.52 -11.19
N GLU A 119 9.33 12.81 -11.71
CA GLU A 119 9.44 12.51 -13.14
C GLU A 119 8.36 11.50 -13.57
N GLU A 120 8.18 10.42 -12.80
CA GLU A 120 7.13 9.41 -13.03
C GLU A 120 5.74 10.01 -12.90
N LYS A 121 5.47 10.72 -11.80
CA LYS A 121 4.16 11.35 -11.58
C LYS A 121 3.84 12.38 -12.65
N ASN A 122 4.83 13.11 -13.17
CA ASN A 122 4.58 14.09 -14.23
C ASN A 122 4.37 13.45 -15.61
N GLU A 123 4.77 12.20 -15.81
CA GLU A 123 4.47 11.42 -17.02
C GLU A 123 3.11 10.73 -16.90
N GLU A 124 2.84 10.13 -15.74
CA GLU A 124 1.57 9.47 -15.41
C GLU A 124 0.43 10.50 -15.32
N ASP A 125 0.59 11.58 -14.53
CA ASP A 125 -0.40 12.68 -14.48
C ASP A 125 -0.65 13.26 -15.89
N ARG A 126 0.37 13.32 -16.77
CA ARG A 126 0.19 13.83 -18.14
C ARG A 126 -0.61 12.89 -19.02
N LEU A 127 -0.42 11.58 -18.88
CA LEU A 127 -1.19 10.59 -19.61
C LEU A 127 -2.64 10.59 -19.11
N ASP A 128 -2.82 10.61 -17.80
CA ASP A 128 -4.13 10.70 -17.15
C ASP A 128 -4.84 12.00 -17.54
N GLU A 129 -4.16 13.15 -17.52
CA GLU A 129 -4.73 14.44 -17.96
C GLU A 129 -5.16 14.40 -19.43
N LEU A 130 -4.38 13.78 -20.32
CA LEU A 130 -4.77 13.64 -21.73
C LEU A 130 -5.99 12.71 -21.91
N GLU A 131 -6.06 11.63 -21.15
CA GLU A 131 -7.21 10.71 -21.15
C GLU A 131 -8.46 11.35 -20.53
N GLU A 132 -8.30 12.18 -19.51
CA GLU A 132 -9.37 12.94 -18.85
C GLU A 132 -9.84 14.15 -19.69
N GLU A 133 -8.94 14.83 -20.40
CA GLU A 133 -9.25 15.96 -21.29
C GLU A 133 -10.10 15.51 -22.49
N GLU A 134 -9.95 14.26 -22.94
CA GLU A 134 -10.81 13.71 -23.98
C GLU A 134 -12.27 13.59 -23.52
N ASN A 135 -12.55 13.44 -22.21
CA ASN A 135 -13.90 13.36 -21.67
C ASN A 135 -14.02 13.89 -20.22
N ALA A 136 -14.33 15.18 -20.04
CA ALA A 136 -14.57 15.76 -18.71
C ALA A 136 -15.65 15.05 -17.86
N MET A 137 -16.57 14.30 -18.48
CA MET A 137 -17.56 13.48 -17.78
C MET A 137 -16.94 12.25 -17.11
N THR A 138 -15.96 11.59 -17.73
CA THR A 138 -15.31 10.39 -17.15
C THR A 138 -14.47 10.77 -15.94
N ALA A 139 -13.76 11.91 -15.98
CA ALA A 139 -13.01 12.43 -14.82
C ALA A 139 -13.93 12.71 -13.61
N LEU A 140 -15.15 13.21 -13.85
CA LEU A 140 -16.15 13.38 -12.79
C LEU A 140 -16.65 12.03 -12.25
N GLU A 141 -16.88 11.06 -13.13
CA GLU A 141 -17.28 9.71 -12.73
C GLU A 141 -16.20 9.05 -11.86
N HIS A 142 -14.93 9.12 -12.25
CA HIS A 142 -13.80 8.62 -11.46
C HIS A 142 -13.76 9.25 -10.05
N LYS A 143 -13.87 10.58 -9.94
CA LYS A 143 -13.91 11.27 -8.64
C LYS A 143 -15.07 10.82 -7.76
N THR A 144 -16.25 10.56 -8.35
CA THR A 144 -17.40 10.06 -7.59
C THR A 144 -17.23 8.61 -7.15
N ILE A 145 -16.61 7.77 -7.99
CA ILE A 145 -16.31 6.37 -7.67
C ILE A 145 -15.26 6.31 -6.56
N ASP A 146 -14.19 7.11 -6.65
CA ASP A 146 -13.14 7.18 -5.64
C ASP A 146 -13.70 7.65 -4.29
N SER A 147 -14.51 8.71 -4.30
CA SER A 147 -15.19 9.20 -3.09
C SER A 147 -16.09 8.12 -2.47
N LYS A 148 -16.78 7.35 -3.30
CA LYS A 148 -17.64 6.25 -2.84
C LYS A 148 -16.81 5.11 -2.23
N ILE A 149 -15.69 4.75 -2.86
CA ILE A 149 -14.77 3.73 -2.34
C ILE A 149 -14.17 4.18 -1.01
N GLU A 150 -13.77 5.45 -0.88
CA GLU A 150 -13.27 6.00 0.39
C GLU A 150 -14.31 5.94 1.51
N MET A 151 -15.58 6.24 1.20
CA MET A 151 -16.69 6.09 2.15
C MET A 151 -16.89 4.63 2.57
N GLU A 152 -16.95 3.70 1.61
CA GLU A 152 -17.12 2.26 1.89
C GLU A 152 -15.95 1.69 2.71
N ILE A 153 -14.71 2.14 2.46
CA ILE A 153 -13.54 1.77 3.25
C ILE A 153 -13.65 2.32 4.67
N SER A 154 -14.10 3.57 4.85
CA SER A 154 -14.29 4.17 6.17
C SER A 154 -15.34 3.41 6.99
N ASP A 155 -16.48 3.11 6.39
CA ASP A 155 -17.56 2.36 7.03
C ASP A 155 -17.10 0.95 7.42
N ALA A 156 -16.38 0.25 6.53
CA ALA A 156 -15.82 -1.07 6.80
C ALA A 156 -14.80 -1.04 7.96
N LEU A 157 -13.97 0.00 8.05
CA LEU A 157 -13.03 0.18 9.16
C LEU A 157 -13.77 0.41 10.49
N ASP A 158 -14.85 1.18 10.48
CA ASP A 158 -15.66 1.43 11.67
C ASP A 158 -16.44 0.18 12.11
N GLU A 159 -16.94 -0.64 11.19
CA GLU A 159 -17.49 -1.97 11.49
C GLU A 159 -16.44 -2.89 12.15
N ILE A 160 -15.20 -2.88 11.66
CA ILE A 160 -14.12 -3.69 12.25
C ILE A 160 -13.80 -3.19 13.65
N ARG A 161 -13.70 -1.87 13.85
CA ARG A 161 -13.45 -1.27 15.17
C ARG A 161 -14.54 -1.59 16.17
N THR A 162 -15.81 -1.44 15.79
CA THR A 162 -16.95 -1.73 16.67
C THR A 162 -17.02 -3.22 17.03
N ARG A 163 -16.83 -4.11 16.05
CA ARG A 163 -16.76 -5.57 16.28
C ARG A 163 -15.60 -5.94 17.22
N ASN A 164 -14.43 -5.34 17.04
CA ASN A 164 -13.27 -5.60 17.89
C ASN A 164 -13.49 -5.07 19.32
N ALA A 165 -14.06 -3.89 19.48
CA ALA A 165 -14.42 -3.34 20.79
C ALA A 165 -15.45 -4.22 21.53
N GLN A 166 -16.43 -4.79 20.81
CA GLN A 166 -17.36 -5.74 21.40
C GLN A 166 -16.68 -7.04 21.85
N ARG A 167 -15.76 -7.57 21.03
CA ARG A 167 -14.96 -8.76 21.38
C ARG A 167 -14.04 -8.52 22.56
N GLU A 168 -13.43 -7.35 22.68
CA GLU A 168 -12.57 -7.01 23.82
C GLU A 168 -13.38 -6.90 25.13
N ARG A 169 -14.59 -6.34 25.07
CA ARG A 169 -15.52 -6.33 26.21
C ARG A 169 -15.92 -7.74 26.65
N LEU A 170 -16.05 -8.67 25.71
CA LEU A 170 -16.33 -10.09 25.96
C LEU A 170 -15.00 -10.85 26.04
N GLY A 171 -14.30 -10.72 27.18
CA GLY A 171 -13.03 -11.42 27.41
C GLY A 171 -13.10 -12.92 27.04
N PRO A 172 -11.96 -13.53 26.64
CA PRO A 172 -11.94 -14.88 26.07
C PRO A 172 -12.60 -15.92 26.99
N ASP A 173 -12.42 -15.80 28.31
CA ASP A 173 -12.98 -16.73 29.28
C ASP A 173 -14.51 -16.61 29.37
N GLN A 174 -15.08 -15.39 29.36
CA GLN A 174 -16.53 -15.20 29.35
C GLN A 174 -17.18 -15.64 28.03
N ALA A 175 -16.45 -15.50 26.91
CA ALA A 175 -16.91 -16.00 25.63
C ALA A 175 -16.94 -17.54 25.61
N LEU A 176 -15.92 -18.19 26.17
CA LEU A 176 -15.85 -19.64 26.32
C LEU A 176 -16.95 -20.17 27.25
N GLU A 177 -17.18 -19.54 28.40
CA GLU A 177 -18.27 -19.91 29.31
C GLU A 177 -19.64 -19.81 28.64
N LYS A 178 -19.90 -18.77 27.84
CA LYS A 178 -21.17 -18.65 27.09
C LYS A 178 -21.32 -19.74 26.04
N ILE A 179 -20.25 -20.10 25.33
CA ILE A 179 -20.27 -21.20 24.35
C ILE A 179 -20.49 -22.55 25.04
N GLU A 180 -19.84 -22.79 26.19
CA GLU A 180 -20.05 -24.00 26.98
C GLU A 180 -21.46 -24.09 27.55
N ASN A 181 -22.00 -22.98 28.07
CA ASN A 181 -23.36 -22.96 28.60
C ASN A 181 -24.40 -23.13 27.48
N ALA A 182 -24.17 -22.55 26.29
CA ALA A 182 -25.01 -22.80 25.12
C ALA A 182 -24.96 -24.26 24.63
N LYS A 183 -23.83 -24.96 24.83
CA LYS A 183 -23.73 -26.41 24.56
C LYS A 183 -24.34 -27.28 25.65
N LYS A 184 -24.37 -26.80 26.90
CA LYS A 184 -24.95 -27.50 28.06
C LYS A 184 -26.47 -27.30 28.16
N GLN A 185 -27.03 -26.25 27.57
CA GLN A 185 -28.47 -26.13 27.44
C GLN A 185 -28.99 -27.26 26.54
N PRO A 186 -29.88 -28.14 27.04
CA PRO A 186 -30.52 -29.12 26.19
C PRO A 186 -31.30 -28.37 25.10
N SER A 187 -31.30 -28.90 23.88
CA SER A 187 -32.13 -28.32 22.81
C SER A 187 -33.57 -28.22 23.31
N GLU A 188 -34.30 -27.17 22.90
CA GLU A 188 -35.70 -26.98 23.29
C GLU A 188 -36.54 -28.23 22.96
N GLU A 189 -36.16 -28.94 21.90
CA GLU A 189 -36.68 -30.25 21.49
C GLU A 189 -36.48 -31.33 22.58
N ALA A 190 -35.31 -31.43 23.19
CA ALA A 190 -35.03 -32.39 24.26
C ALA A 190 -35.81 -32.08 25.55
N ILE A 191 -36.10 -30.80 25.82
CA ILE A 191 -36.93 -30.39 26.97
C ILE A 191 -38.41 -30.74 26.72
N GLN A 192 -38.90 -30.55 25.50
CA GLN A 192 -40.27 -30.90 25.11
C GLN A 192 -40.51 -32.42 25.17
N GLU A 193 -39.58 -33.21 24.64
CA GLU A 193 -39.68 -34.68 24.65
C GLU A 193 -39.71 -35.24 26.09
N GLU A 194 -38.94 -34.66 27.01
CA GLU A 194 -38.92 -35.06 28.43
C GLU A 194 -40.24 -34.71 29.15
N LEU A 195 -40.89 -33.61 28.77
CA LEU A 195 -42.21 -33.22 29.30
C LEU A 195 -43.34 -34.10 28.77
N GLU A 196 -43.27 -34.51 27.50
CA GLU A 196 -44.23 -35.45 26.91
C GLU A 196 -44.13 -36.83 27.56
N ARG A 197 -42.92 -37.35 27.74
CA ARG A 197 -42.70 -38.62 28.47
C ARG A 197 -43.27 -38.59 29.89
N LYS A 198 -43.14 -37.46 30.60
CA LYS A 198 -43.72 -37.33 31.96
C LYS A 198 -45.24 -37.35 31.95
N LYS A 199 -45.88 -36.71 30.98
CA LYS A 199 -47.34 -36.75 30.81
C LYS A 199 -47.83 -38.16 30.48
N ASP A 200 -47.13 -38.87 29.60
CA ASP A 200 -47.47 -40.25 29.25
C ASP A 200 -47.36 -41.20 30.46
N LEU A 201 -46.33 -41.01 31.29
CA LEU A 201 -46.17 -41.77 32.53
C LEU A 201 -47.26 -41.45 33.55
N GLU A 202 -47.71 -40.20 33.67
CA GLU A 202 -48.82 -39.80 34.54
C GLU A 202 -50.16 -40.39 34.08
N ILE A 203 -50.40 -40.39 32.76
CA ILE A 203 -51.57 -41.03 32.16
C ILE A 203 -51.55 -42.53 32.44
N ALA A 204 -50.43 -43.22 32.19
CA ALA A 204 -50.30 -44.65 32.47
C ALA A 204 -50.53 -44.97 33.96
N ARG A 205 -50.03 -44.13 34.86
CA ARG A 205 -50.23 -44.27 36.31
C ARG A 205 -51.69 -44.05 36.73
N SER A 206 -52.40 -43.14 36.07
CA SER A 206 -53.83 -42.93 36.30
C SER A 206 -54.70 -44.11 35.83
N ILE A 207 -54.30 -44.78 34.74
CA ILE A 207 -55.00 -45.96 34.19
C ILE A 207 -54.77 -47.21 35.06
N PHE A 208 -53.59 -47.37 35.65
CA PHE A 208 -53.28 -48.50 36.54
C PHE A 208 -53.77 -48.33 37.99
N ASN A 209 -54.17 -47.13 38.40
CA ASN A 209 -54.70 -46.87 39.75
C ASN A 209 -56.22 -47.03 39.87
N SER A 210 -56.96 -47.31 38.79
CA SER A 210 -58.38 -47.65 38.88
C SER A 210 -58.55 -49.13 39.22
N GLU A 211 -58.85 -49.44 40.48
CA GLU A 211 -59.25 -50.77 40.92
C GLU A 211 -60.65 -51.13 40.37
N ASP A 212 -60.79 -52.42 40.05
CA ASP A 212 -62.01 -53.16 39.69
C ASP A 212 -62.63 -52.97 38.30
N SER A 213 -62.02 -53.66 37.31
CA SER A 213 -62.82 -54.32 36.27
C SER A 213 -62.25 -55.69 35.90
N ILE A 214 -63.11 -56.70 36.01
CA ILE A 214 -62.85 -58.12 35.74
C ILE A 214 -62.43 -58.29 34.27
N VAL A 215 -61.19 -58.74 34.04
CA VAL A 215 -60.71 -59.17 32.72
C VAL A 215 -61.42 -60.48 32.35
N ARG A 216 -62.42 -60.41 31.46
CA ARG A 216 -62.99 -61.61 30.82
C ARG A 216 -61.99 -62.14 29.79
N ARG A 217 -61.63 -63.42 29.93
CA ARG A 217 -60.81 -64.15 28.96
C ARG A 217 -61.59 -64.25 27.64
N ILE A 218 -61.02 -63.70 26.57
CA ILE A 218 -61.55 -63.84 25.21
C ILE A 218 -61.34 -65.30 24.79
N THR A 219 -62.37 -65.95 24.25
CA THR A 219 -62.33 -67.29 23.68
C THR A 219 -61.64 -67.29 22.33
N ASP A 220 -60.78 -68.28 22.08
CA ASP A 220 -59.94 -68.43 20.88
C ASP A 220 -60.73 -68.84 19.63
N GLU A 221 -61.61 -67.99 19.10
CA GLU A 221 -62.04 -68.07 17.71
C GLU A 221 -62.20 -66.68 17.11
N GLN A 222 -61.44 -66.41 16.05
CA GLN A 222 -61.27 -65.17 15.28
C GLN A 222 -60.09 -64.29 15.72
N THR A 223 -58.91 -64.60 15.20
CA THR A 223 -57.80 -63.64 15.06
C THR A 223 -58.11 -62.68 13.89
N PRO A 224 -58.38 -61.39 14.12
CA PRO A 224 -58.43 -60.43 13.03
C PRO A 224 -57.02 -60.15 12.51
N THR A 225 -56.84 -60.14 11.19
CA THR A 225 -55.58 -59.81 10.53
C THR A 225 -55.20 -58.34 10.76
N PRO A 226 -53.90 -58.02 10.89
CA PRO A 226 -53.40 -56.70 11.32
C PRO A 226 -53.78 -55.52 10.41
N GLN A 227 -54.39 -55.77 9.25
CA GLN A 227 -54.89 -54.73 8.34
C GLN A 227 -56.23 -54.11 8.78
N MET A 228 -56.99 -54.77 9.68
CA MET A 228 -58.27 -54.25 10.17
C MET A 228 -58.14 -53.29 11.36
N LEU A 229 -56.97 -53.18 11.99
CA LEU A 229 -56.71 -52.27 13.11
C LEU A 229 -56.17 -50.89 12.68
N LEU A 230 -55.97 -50.66 11.37
CA LEU A 230 -55.57 -49.36 10.85
C LEU A 230 -56.81 -48.49 10.58
N SER A 231 -56.91 -47.36 11.28
CA SER A 231 -57.90 -46.32 10.98
C SER A 231 -57.67 -45.75 9.56
N GLN A 232 -58.74 -45.27 8.90
CA GLN A 232 -58.69 -44.83 7.50
C GLN A 232 -57.69 -43.68 7.21
N SER A 233 -57.22 -42.97 8.25
CA SER A 233 -56.25 -41.88 8.12
C SER A 233 -54.82 -42.34 7.81
N SER A 234 -54.45 -43.60 8.10
CA SER A 234 -53.10 -44.11 7.86
C SER A 234 -52.89 -44.73 6.47
N LYS A 235 -53.94 -44.80 5.62
CA LYS A 235 -53.83 -45.33 4.25
C LYS A 235 -53.38 -44.28 3.21
N ASN A 236 -53.40 -42.99 3.56
CA ASN A 236 -53.04 -41.88 2.66
C ASN A 236 -51.73 -41.16 3.04
N PHE A 237 -50.90 -41.73 3.91
CA PHE A 237 -49.59 -41.15 4.20
C PHE A 237 -48.59 -41.56 3.11
N GLN A 238 -48.37 -40.70 2.12
CA GLN A 238 -47.25 -40.84 1.20
C GLN A 238 -45.97 -40.40 1.90
N ILE A 239 -45.00 -41.32 2.00
CA ILE A 239 -43.65 -41.03 2.48
C ILE A 239 -42.99 -40.15 1.41
N PRO A 240 -42.47 -38.95 1.75
CA PRO A 240 -41.74 -38.15 0.78
C PRO A 240 -40.39 -38.80 0.45
N ASP A 241 -40.07 -38.89 -0.85
CA ASP A 241 -38.77 -39.36 -1.35
C ASP A 241 -37.66 -38.38 -0.94
N PHE A 242 -36.85 -38.77 0.03
CA PHE A 242 -35.64 -38.03 0.38
C PHE A 242 -34.56 -38.25 -0.69
N LYS A 243 -34.43 -37.30 -1.62
CA LYS A 243 -33.24 -37.21 -2.46
C LYS A 243 -32.08 -36.67 -1.62
N THR A 244 -31.02 -37.45 -1.47
CA THR A 244 -29.75 -36.97 -0.91
C THR A 244 -29.25 -35.77 -1.72
N PRO A 245 -28.91 -34.62 -1.10
CA PRO A 245 -28.40 -33.48 -1.85
C PRO A 245 -27.06 -33.85 -2.48
N CYS A 246 -26.99 -33.71 -3.81
CA CYS A 246 -25.76 -33.91 -4.56
C CYS A 246 -24.74 -32.84 -4.13
N LYS A 247 -23.61 -33.24 -3.55
CA LYS A 247 -22.53 -32.31 -3.16
C LYS A 247 -22.07 -31.54 -4.39
N ARG A 248 -22.40 -30.25 -4.48
CA ARG A 248 -21.78 -29.34 -5.44
C ARG A 248 -20.30 -29.25 -5.10
N LYS A 249 -19.43 -29.67 -6.01
CA LYS A 249 -17.99 -29.39 -5.92
C LYS A 249 -17.82 -27.88 -6.03
N LEU A 250 -17.38 -27.22 -4.96
CA LEU A 250 -16.89 -25.84 -5.05
C LEU A 250 -15.68 -25.83 -5.99
N SER A 251 -15.85 -25.25 -7.18
CA SER A 251 -14.73 -24.77 -7.96
C SER A 251 -14.14 -23.57 -7.22
N THR A 252 -12.90 -23.71 -6.75
CA THR A 252 -12.12 -22.61 -6.18
C THR A 252 -11.91 -21.54 -7.24
N SER A 253 -12.67 -20.44 -7.15
CA SER A 253 -12.53 -19.22 -7.96
C SER A 253 -11.40 -18.33 -7.44
N LEU A 254 -10.24 -18.91 -7.17
CA LEU A 254 -9.01 -18.15 -6.95
C LEU A 254 -8.00 -18.67 -7.96
N GLY A 255 -7.79 -17.88 -9.02
CA GLY A 255 -6.89 -18.15 -10.13
C GLY A 255 -5.42 -18.18 -9.70
N ILE A 256 -5.04 -19.20 -8.93
CA ILE A 256 -3.66 -19.50 -8.58
C ILE A 256 -3.24 -20.72 -9.38
N LYS A 257 -2.55 -20.50 -10.51
CA LYS A 257 -1.86 -21.55 -11.25
C LYS A 257 -0.73 -22.12 -10.38
N LYS A 258 -0.91 -23.31 -9.82
CA LYS A 258 0.20 -24.08 -9.24
C LYS A 258 1.17 -24.45 -10.37
N LYS A 259 2.35 -23.82 -10.41
CA LYS A 259 3.47 -24.28 -11.25
C LYS A 259 3.85 -25.69 -10.80
N LYS A 260 3.79 -26.66 -11.71
CA LYS A 260 4.37 -27.99 -11.49
C LYS A 260 5.89 -27.82 -11.38
N LEU A 261 6.44 -28.07 -10.21
CA LEU A 261 7.87 -28.34 -10.04
C LEU A 261 8.12 -29.74 -10.60
N GLY A 262 8.83 -29.80 -11.73
CA GLY A 262 9.40 -31.05 -12.23
C GLY A 262 10.46 -31.55 -11.26
N ILE A 263 10.33 -32.81 -10.87
CA ILE A 263 11.35 -33.55 -10.15
C ILE A 263 11.98 -34.50 -11.16
N ILE A 264 13.29 -34.31 -11.34
CA ILE A 264 14.30 -35.05 -12.12
C ILE A 264 14.21 -34.87 -13.64
#